data_AF-A0A944SW19-F1
#
_entry.id   AF-A0A944SW19-F1
#
_cell.length_a   1.000
_cell.length_b   1.000
_cell.length_c   1.000
_cell.angle_alpha   90.00
_cell.angle_beta   90.00
_cell.angle_gamma   90.00
#
_symmetry.space_group_name_H-M   'P 1'
#
loop_
_entity.id
_entity.type
_entity.pdbx_description
1 polymer ?
#
loop_
_entity_poly.entity_id
_entity_poly.type
_entity_poly.pdbx_seq_one_letter_code
_entity_poly.pdbx_strand_id
1 'polypeptide(L)' 'MEVKWDENACEHAGVCVNSLPNVFKVEDGSFVIDTSAASEAEVLETIAKCPSGALTVQD' A
#
# COMPACT_ATOMS: atom_id res chain seq x y z
N MET A 1 4.23 7.64 10.28
CA MET A 1 4.33 7.21 8.88
C MET A 1 2.98 7.37 8.21
N GLU A 2 2.90 8.25 7.21
CA GLU A 2 1.76 8.33 6.30
C GLU A 2 2.14 7.68 4.95
N VAL A 3 1.24 6.89 4.39
CA VAL A 3 1.43 6.28 3.06
C VAL A 3 0.38 6.84 2.13
N LYS A 4 0.82 7.36 0.98
CA LYS A 4 -0.06 7.86 -0.08
C LYS A 4 -0.12 6.90 -1.25
N TRP A 5 -1.30 6.78 -1.80
CA TRP A 5 -1.59 6.03 -3.00
C TRP A 5 -2.00 6.98 -4.12
N ASP A 6 -1.32 6.89 -5.26
CA ASP A 6 -1.68 7.58 -6.49
C ASP A 6 -2.45 6.63 -7.42
N GLU A 7 -3.75 6.86 -7.56
CA GLU A 7 -4.63 6.06 -8.42
C GLU A 7 -4.22 6.12 -9.91
N ASN A 8 -3.63 7.24 -10.36
CA ASN A 8 -3.26 7.41 -11.77
C ASN A 8 -2.00 6.62 -12.12
N ALA A 9 -1.12 6.42 -11.14
CA ALA A 9 0.07 5.58 -11.29
C ALA A 9 -0.22 4.10 -10.98
N CYS A 10 -1.36 3.75 -10.38
CA CYS A 10 -1.64 2.39 -9.95
C CYS A 10 -2.05 1.47 -11.10
N GLU A 11 -1.21 0.49 -11.43
CA GLU A 11 -1.49 -0.52 -12.46
C GLU A 11 -2.37 -1.69 -11.97
N HIS A 12 -2.88 -1.63 -10.74
CA HIS A 12 -3.71 -2.69 -10.13
C HIS A 12 -3.08 -4.10 -10.18
N ALA A 13 -1.74 -4.17 -10.09
CA ALA A 13 -0.98 -5.43 -10.11
C ALA A 13 -1.25 -6.34 -8.89
N GLY A 14 -1.95 -5.84 -7.86
CA GLY A 14 -2.34 -6.61 -6.68
C GLY A 14 -1.20 -6.95 -5.72
N VAL A 15 0.02 -6.48 -5.95
CA VAL A 15 1.20 -6.83 -5.12
C VAL A 15 1.03 -6.40 -3.67
N CYS A 16 0.52 -5.18 -3.43
CA CYS A 16 0.33 -4.63 -2.09
C CYS A 16 -0.71 -5.42 -1.28
N VAL A 17 -1.91 -5.60 -1.84
CA VAL A 17 -3.02 -6.31 -1.17
C VAL A 17 -2.73 -7.80 -0.95
N ASN A 18 -1.93 -8.44 -1.81
CA ASN A 18 -1.55 -9.84 -1.62
C ASN A 18 -0.38 -10.01 -0.65
N SER A 19 0.56 -9.06 -0.59
CA SER A 19 1.73 -9.15 0.29
C SER A 19 1.40 -8.78 1.73
N LEU A 20 0.57 -7.76 1.93
CA LEU A 20 0.25 -7.22 3.26
C LEU A 20 -1.23 -6.83 3.37
N PRO A 21 -2.16 -7.81 3.29
CA PRO A 21 -3.61 -7.58 3.25
C PRO A 21 -4.18 -6.91 4.51
N ASN A 22 -3.47 -7.00 5.64
CA ASN A 22 -3.88 -6.32 6.87
C ASN A 22 -3.68 -4.80 6.77
N VAL A 23 -2.75 -4.34 5.92
CA VAL A 23 -2.41 -2.93 5.71
C VAL A 23 -3.09 -2.40 4.46
N PHE A 24 -2.89 -3.04 3.30
CA PHE A 24 -3.45 -2.62 2.02
C PHE A 24 -4.67 -3.47 1.70
N LYS A 25 -5.85 -2.86 1.69
CA LYS A 25 -7.11 -3.59 1.47
C LYS A 25 -8.13 -2.73 0.74
N VAL A 26 -9.08 -3.40 0.10
CA VAL A 26 -10.25 -2.73 -0.48
C VAL A 26 -11.43 -3.05 0.42
N GLU A 27 -11.98 -2.03 1.07
CA GLU A 27 -13.16 -2.12 1.94
C GLU A 27 -14.26 -1.23 1.34
N ASP A 28 -15.44 -1.80 1.12
CA ASP A 28 -16.60 -1.11 0.53
C ASP A 28 -16.27 -0.36 -0.78
N GLY A 29 -15.38 -0.95 -1.60
CA GLY A 29 -14.95 -0.38 -2.88
C GLY A 29 -13.92 0.75 -2.77
N SER A 30 -13.49 1.11 -1.56
CA SER A 30 -12.44 2.11 -1.31
C SER A 30 -11.12 1.42 -0.97
N PHE A 31 -10.02 1.93 -1.51
CA PHE A 31 -8.69 1.47 -1.13
C PHE A 31 -8.30 2.08 0.22
N VAL A 32 -8.08 1.23 1.21
CA VAL A 32 -7.72 1.58 2.59
C VAL A 32 -6.29 1.15 2.86
N ILE A 33 -5.53 2.03 3.51
CA ILE A 33 -4.16 1.79 3.94
C ILE A 33 -4.10 1.99 5.45
N ASP A 34 -4.00 0.90 6.20
CA ASP A 34 -3.89 0.92 7.66
C ASP A 34 -2.46 0.55 8.09
N THR A 35 -1.57 1.54 8.17
CA THR A 35 -0.16 1.34 8.52
C THR A 35 0.05 0.85 9.96
N SER A 36 -0.97 0.94 10.81
CA SER A 36 -0.91 0.44 12.19
C SER A 36 -1.06 -1.08 12.31
N ALA A 37 -1.51 -1.75 11.24
CA ALA A 37 -1.76 -3.19 11.24
C ALA A 37 -0.51 -4.06 11.01
N ALA A 38 0.67 -3.45 10.80
CA ALA A 38 1.93 -4.14 10.61
C ALA A 38 3.12 -3.30 11.10
N SER A 39 4.31 -3.89 11.06
CA SER A 39 5.55 -3.18 11.39
C SER A 39 5.92 -2.19 10.28
N GLU A 40 6.55 -1.06 10.64
CA GLU A 40 7.02 -0.06 9.67
C GLU A 40 7.88 -0.69 8.55
N ALA A 41 8.77 -1.62 8.92
CA ALA A 41 9.63 -2.35 7.98
C ALA A 41 8.83 -3.17 6.94
N GLU A 42 7.75 -3.82 7.36
CA GLU A 42 6.91 -4.64 6.46
C GLU A 42 6.13 -3.77 5.48
N VAL A 43 5.65 -2.61 5.95
CA VAL A 43 4.99 -1.60 5.12
C VAL A 43 5.95 -1.08 4.07
N LEU A 44 7.17 -0.66 4.47
CA LEU A 44 8.20 -0.17 3.56
C LEU A 44 8.62 -1.22 2.52
N GLU A 45 8.81 -2.47 2.94
CA GLU A 45 9.15 -3.57 2.03
C GLU A 45 8.04 -3.78 1.00
N THR A 46 6.77 -3.70 1.42
CA THR A 46 5.62 -3.86 0.53
C THR A 46 5.51 -2.70 -0.46
N ILE A 47 5.75 -1.46 -0.02
CA ILE A 47 5.77 -0.27 -0.87
C ILE A 47 6.87 -0.40 -1.94
N ALA A 48 8.07 -0.86 -1.56
CA ALA A 48 9.18 -1.05 -2.48
C ALA A 48 8.91 -2.11 -3.57
N LYS A 49 7.97 -3.04 -3.33
CA LYS A 49 7.53 -4.05 -4.31
C LYS A 49 6.46 -3.53 -5.27
N CYS A 50 5.95 -2.30 -5.09
CA CYS A 50 4.98 -1.71 -6.02
C CYS A 50 5.64 -1.48 -7.38
N PRO A 51 5.24 -2.20 -8.46
CA PRO A 51 5.93 -2.13 -9.75
C PRO A 51 5.78 -0.76 -10.42
N SER A 52 4.68 -0.08 -10.14
CA SER A 52 4.33 1.19 -10.77
C SER A 52 4.77 2.42 -9.96
N GLY A 53 5.29 2.22 -8.74
CA GLY A 53 5.65 3.31 -7.83
C GLY A 53 4.44 4.11 -7.30
N ALA A 54 3.23 3.57 -7.38
CA ALA A 54 1.99 4.25 -6.95
C ALA A 54 1.89 4.46 -5.43
N LEU A 55 2.73 3.79 -4.63
CA LEU A 55 2.76 3.94 -3.17
C LEU A 55 3.97 4.76 -2.75
N THR A 56 3.76 5.81 -1.97
CA THR A 56 4.83 6.69 -1.46
C THR A 56 4.68 6.93 0.03
N VAL A 57 5.81 7.17 0.71
CA VAL A 57 5.86 7.47 2.15
C VAL A 57 6.04 8.97 2.33
N GLN A 58 5.26 9.58 3.21
CA GLN A 58 5.42 10.97 3.66
C GLN A 58 5.66 11.02 5.17
N ASP A 59 6.46 12.01 5.57
CA ASP A 59 6.74 12.38 6.97
C ASP A 59 5.68 13.36 7.49
#